data_AF-A0A0D2BWS0-F1
#
_entry.id   AF-A0A0D2BWS0-F1
#
_cell.length_a   1.000
_cell.length_b   1.000
_cell.length_c   1.000
_cell.angle_alpha   90.00
_cell.angle_beta   90.00
_cell.angle_gamma   90.00
#
_symmetry.space_group_name_H-M   'P 1'
#
loop_
_entity.id
_entity.type
_entity.pdbx_description
1 polymer ?
#
loop_
_entity_poly.entity_id
_entity_poly.type
_entity_poly.pdbx_seq_one_letter_code
_entity_poly.pdbx_strand_id
1 'polypeptide(L)'
;MSDINIDRYDKLFTTNVGFPLSLVKEAVPYLREGGRIVNVSSVLARIVWPETHLYSATKAALESLTRSMAIHLGQKHKVTVNAVNPGPVQTDL
;
A
#
# COMPACT_ATOMS: atom_id res chain seq x y z
N MET A 1 22.47 5.07 -2.07
CA MET A 1 22.10 6.25 -1.22
C MET A 1 22.09 7.61 -1.94
N SER A 2 22.89 7.84 -2.99
CA SER A 2 22.93 9.13 -3.73
C SER A 2 21.62 9.53 -4.41
N ASP A 3 20.71 8.58 -4.60
CA ASP A 3 19.43 8.76 -5.29
C ASP A 3 18.25 8.99 -4.32
N ILE A 4 18.54 9.17 -3.02
CA ILE A 4 17.56 9.51 -1.98
C ILE A 4 17.52 11.03 -1.84
N ASN A 5 16.44 11.64 -2.30
CA ASN A 5 16.14 13.05 -2.10
C ASN A 5 14.65 13.23 -1.79
N ILE A 6 14.28 14.45 -1.39
CA ILE A 6 12.91 14.76 -0.97
C ILE A 6 11.91 14.59 -2.11
N ASP A 7 12.26 14.99 -3.33
CA ASP A 7 11.37 14.87 -4.50
C ASP A 7 11.03 13.40 -4.80
N ARG A 8 12.02 12.50 -4.71
CA ARG A 8 11.81 11.07 -4.90
C ARG A 8 11.02 10.46 -3.74
N TYR A 9 11.28 10.90 -2.51
CA TYR A 9 10.49 10.50 -1.34
C TYR A 9 9.02 10.88 -1.55
N ASP A 10 8.75 12.14 -1.87
CA ASP A 10 7.39 12.66 -2.06
C ASP A 10 6.69 11.92 -3.19
N LYS A 11 7.37 11.73 -4.33
CA LYS A 11 6.83 10.95 -5.45
C LYS A 11 6.45 9.53 -5.04
N LEU A 12 7.35 8.80 -4.38
CA LEU A 12 7.11 7.40 -4.02
C LEU A 12 6.03 7.26 -2.95
N PHE A 13 6.05 8.09 -1.90
CA PHE A 13 5.04 8.04 -0.85
C PHE A 13 3.67 8.50 -1.34
N THR A 14 3.61 9.55 -2.16
CA THR A 14 2.35 9.98 -2.77
C THR A 14 1.75 8.86 -3.62
N THR A 15 2.58 8.24 -4.46
CA THR A 15 2.12 7.19 -5.38
C THR A 15 1.71 5.92 -4.66
N ASN A 16 2.57 5.41 -3.76
CA ASN A 16 2.40 4.07 -3.21
C ASN A 16 1.60 4.04 -1.90
N VAL A 17 1.39 5.19 -1.26
CA VAL A 17 0.74 5.29 0.06
C VAL A 17 -0.42 6.28 0.01
N GLY A 18 -0.16 7.51 -0.45
CA GLY A 18 -1.14 8.59 -0.48
C GLY A 18 -2.34 8.30 -1.38
N PHE A 19 -2.09 7.88 -2.63
CA PHE A 19 -3.17 7.56 -3.57
C PHE A 19 -3.99 6.34 -3.14
N PRO A 20 -3.43 5.20 -2.72
CA PRO A 20 -4.24 4.10 -2.19
C PRO A 20 -5.12 4.51 -1.00
N LEU A 21 -4.58 5.29 -0.05
CA LEU A 21 -5.35 5.79 1.08
C LEU A 21 -6.52 6.69 0.64
N SER A 22 -6.24 7.67 -0.23
CA SER A 22 -7.28 8.57 -0.75
C SER A 22 -8.32 7.83 -1.56
N LEU A 23 -7.90 6.88 -2.41
CA LEU A 23 -8.81 6.07 -3.21
C LEU A 23 -9.77 5.29 -2.32
N VAL A 24 -9.27 4.63 -1.27
CA VAL A 24 -10.14 3.89 -0.35
C VAL A 24 -11.11 4.84 0.36
N LYS A 25 -10.64 6.00 0.84
CA LYS A 25 -11.50 7.02 1.48
C LYS A 25 -12.65 7.44 0.57
N GLU A 26 -12.37 7.77 -0.68
CA GLU A 26 -13.38 8.22 -1.64
C GLU A 26 -14.27 7.06 -2.15
N ALA A 27 -13.77 5.83 -2.11
CA ALA A 27 -14.55 4.65 -2.49
C ALA A 27 -15.56 4.21 -1.43
N VAL A 28 -15.37 4.58 -0.15
CA VAL A 28 -16.23 4.12 0.99
C VAL A 28 -17.73 4.24 0.70
N PRO A 29 -18.27 5.36 0.15
CA PRO A 29 -19.70 5.50 -0.11
C PRO A 29 -20.24 4.50 -1.15
N TYR A 30 -19.37 3.95 -1.99
CA TYR A 30 -19.72 3.04 -3.07
C TYR A 30 -19.46 1.56 -2.74
N LEU A 31 -18.88 1.27 -1.57
CA LEU A 31 -18.61 -0.10 -1.14
C LEU A 31 -19.93 -0.80 -0.78
N ARG A 32 -20.14 -1.95 -1.43
CA ARG A 32 -21.23 -2.87 -1.06
C ARG A 32 -20.91 -3.53 0.28
N GLU A 33 -21.94 -3.89 1.02
CA GLU A 33 -21.80 -4.77 2.19
C GLU A 33 -21.10 -6.06 1.76
N GLY A 34 -20.08 -6.49 2.51
CA GLY A 34 -19.25 -7.62 2.11
C GLY A 34 -18.23 -7.32 1.01
N GLY A 35 -17.97 -6.04 0.69
CA GLY A 35 -16.92 -5.63 -0.24
C GLY A 35 -15.51 -6.08 0.17
N ARG A 36 -14.57 -6.00 -0.79
CA ARG A 36 -13.17 -6.44 -0.62
C ARG A 36 -12.23 -5.38 -1.20
N ILE A 37 -11.23 -5.00 -0.42
CA ILE A 37 -10.13 -4.15 -0.86
C ILE A 37 -8.85 -4.99 -0.81
N VAL A 38 -8.10 -4.98 -1.91
CA VAL A 38 -6.82 -5.70 -2.02
C VAL A 38 -5.75 -4.72 -2.46
N ASN A 39 -4.79 -4.45 -1.57
CA ASN A 39 -3.63 -3.63 -1.86
C ASN A 39 -2.48 -4.50 -2.39
N VAL A 40 -1.76 -4.00 -3.40
CA VAL A 40 -0.58 -4.67 -3.93
C VAL A 40 0.67 -4.14 -3.23
N SER A 41 1.17 -4.89 -2.25
CA SER A 41 2.42 -4.62 -1.56
C SER A 41 3.60 -5.23 -2.33
N SER A 42 4.63 -5.70 -1.64
CA SER A 42 5.78 -6.44 -2.18
C SER A 42 6.42 -7.26 -1.06
N VAL A 43 7.11 -8.36 -1.37
CA VAL A 43 8.01 -9.01 -0.39
C VAL A 43 9.01 -8.02 0.20
N LEU A 44 9.38 -6.97 -0.56
CA LEU A 44 10.30 -5.92 -0.15
C LEU A 44 9.78 -5.02 0.99
N ALA A 45 8.52 -5.18 1.43
CA ALA A 45 8.02 -4.58 2.66
C ALA A 45 8.58 -5.24 3.93
N ARG A 46 9.10 -6.47 3.82
CA ARG A 46 9.51 -7.32 4.96
C ARG A 46 10.92 -7.85 4.84
N ILE A 47 11.37 -8.12 3.62
CA ILE A 47 12.77 -8.40 3.32
C ILE A 47 13.38 -7.19 2.59
N VAL A 48 14.68 -6.98 2.74
CA VAL A 48 15.36 -5.81 2.16
C VAL A 48 16.50 -6.25 1.26
N TRP A 49 16.64 -5.55 0.13
CA TRP A 49 17.76 -5.69 -0.80
C TRP A 49 18.49 -4.36 -0.96
N PRO A 50 19.74 -4.37 -1.45
CA PRO A 50 20.44 -3.15 -1.78
C PRO A 50 19.60 -2.23 -2.66
N GLU A 51 19.65 -0.92 -2.38
CA GLU A 51 18.98 0.14 -3.14
C GLU A 51 17.44 0.10 -3.16
N THR A 52 16.76 -0.69 -2.31
CA THR A 52 15.29 -0.70 -2.22
C THR A 52 14.69 0.29 -1.19
N HIS A 53 15.51 1.12 -0.55
CA HIS A 53 15.20 1.92 0.65
C HIS A 53 13.79 2.54 0.69
N LEU A 54 13.53 3.54 -0.15
CA LEU A 54 12.26 4.28 -0.15
C LEU A 54 11.09 3.41 -0.61
N TYR A 55 11.31 2.57 -1.62
CA TYR A 55 10.28 1.67 -2.12
C TYR A 55 9.82 0.68 -1.04
N SER A 56 10.76 -0.02 -0.40
CA SER A 56 10.53 -0.91 0.74
C SER A 56 9.76 -0.20 1.86
N ALA A 57 10.17 1.03 2.21
CA ALA A 57 9.47 1.83 3.20
C ALA A 57 8.01 2.11 2.81
N THR A 58 7.75 2.47 1.54
CA THR A 58 6.37 2.71 1.08
C THR A 58 5.50 1.45 1.13
N LYS A 59 6.07 0.27 0.81
CA LYS A 59 5.34 -1.00 0.85
C LYS A 59 5.05 -1.44 2.29
N ALA A 60 5.99 -1.22 3.22
CA ALA A 60 5.75 -1.41 4.64
C ALA A 60 4.65 -0.46 5.19
N ALA A 61 4.67 0.81 4.77
CA ALA A 61 3.63 1.77 5.13
C ALA A 61 2.24 1.34 4.61
N LEU A 62 2.16 0.88 3.35
CA LEU A 62 0.92 0.37 2.77
C LEU A 62 0.39 -0.86 3.51
N GLU A 63 1.24 -1.76 4.00
CA GLU A 63 0.81 -2.88 4.85
C GLU A 63 0.25 -2.42 6.19
N SER A 64 0.85 -1.40 6.80
CA SER A 64 0.33 -0.82 8.04
C SER A 64 -1.05 -0.20 7.82
N LEU A 65 -1.19 0.59 6.76
CA LEU A 65 -2.48 1.16 6.36
C LEU A 65 -3.53 0.09 6.06
N THR A 66 -3.14 -1.00 5.39
CA THR A 66 -4.03 -2.12 5.09
C THR A 66 -4.66 -2.67 6.38
N ARG A 67 -3.84 -2.93 7.41
CA ARG A 67 -4.33 -3.41 8.71
C ARG A 67 -5.23 -2.39 9.40
N SER A 68 -4.86 -1.12 9.37
CA SER A 68 -5.66 -0.03 9.96
C SER A 68 -7.03 0.10 9.27
N MET A 69 -7.05 0.10 7.94
CA MET A 69 -8.28 0.15 7.14
C MET A 69 -9.16 -1.09 7.36
N ALA A 70 -8.57 -2.27 7.52
CA ALA A 70 -9.31 -3.50 7.81
C ALA A 70 -10.13 -3.39 9.11
N ILE A 71 -9.53 -2.83 10.16
CA ILE A 71 -10.22 -2.62 11.45
C ILE A 71 -11.38 -1.64 11.25
N HIS A 72 -11.11 -0.48 10.66
CA HIS A 72 -12.11 0.58 10.53
C HIS A 72 -13.27 0.20 9.62
N LEU A 73 -12.98 -0.33 8.43
CA LEU A 73 -14.00 -0.67 7.43
C LEU A 73 -14.69 -2.01 7.72
N GLY A 74 -14.01 -2.93 8.40
CA GLY A 74 -14.62 -4.20 8.83
C GLY A 74 -15.76 -3.97 9.81
N GLN A 75 -15.54 -3.16 10.83
CA GLN A 75 -16.54 -2.88 11.87
C GLN A 75 -17.76 -2.13 11.32
N LYS A 76 -17.53 -1.15 10.44
CA LYS A 76 -18.59 -0.24 9.97
C LYS A 76 -19.29 -0.72 8.69
N HIS A 77 -18.58 -1.38 7.78
CA HIS A 77 -19.07 -1.69 6.43
C HIS A 77 -19.04 -3.19 6.08
N LYS A 78 -18.62 -4.07 7.00
CA LYS A 78 -18.38 -5.51 6.74
C LYS A 78 -17.46 -5.76 5.53
N VAL A 79 -16.54 -4.82 5.29
CA VAL A 79 -15.54 -4.89 4.22
C VAL A 79 -14.25 -5.50 4.77
N THR A 80 -13.61 -6.38 4.00
CA THR A 80 -12.25 -6.84 4.36
C THR A 80 -11.21 -6.09 3.53
N VAL A 81 -10.06 -5.81 4.15
CA VAL A 81 -8.94 -5.12 3.53
C VAL A 81 -7.70 -5.99 3.73
N ASN A 82 -7.07 -6.39 2.64
CA ASN A 82 -5.90 -7.27 2.66
C ASN A 82 -4.81 -6.75 1.73
N ALA A 83 -3.58 -7.21 1.95
CA ALA A 83 -2.46 -6.93 1.08
C ALA A 83 -1.92 -8.23 0.50
N VAL A 84 -1.52 -8.20 -0.77
CA VAL A 84 -0.75 -9.26 -1.41
C VAL A 84 0.70 -8.81 -1.57
N ASN A 85 1.64 -9.76 -1.45
CA ASN A 85 3.08 -9.48 -1.47
C ASN A 85 3.76 -10.27 -2.59
N PRO A 86 3.75 -9.75 -3.83
CA PRO A 86 4.49 -10.38 -4.92
C PRO A 86 5.98 -10.45 -4.61
N GLY A 87 6.58 -11.59 -4.95
CA GLY A 87 8.03 -11.74 -5.09
C GLY A 87 8.55 -11.08 -6.38
N PRO A 88 9.78 -11.40 -6.81
CA PRO A 88 10.27 -11.02 -8.13
C PRO A 88 9.35 -11.57 -9.21
N VAL A 89 8.85 -10.68 -10.06
CA VAL A 89 8.05 -11.01 -11.24
C VAL A 89 8.63 -10.22 -12.40
N GLN A 90 8.75 -10.83 -13.57
CA GLN A 90 9.17 -10.10 -14.76
C GLN A 90 8.04 -9.18 -15.19
N THR A 91 8.27 -7.88 -15.05
CA THR A 91 7.36 -6.79 -15.40
C THR A 91 8.13 -5.66 -16.06
N ASP A 92 7.42 -4.70 -16.63
CA ASP A 92 7.95 -3.44 -17.18
C ASP A 92 8.25 -2.36 -16.12
N LEU A 93 7.88 -2.62 -14.86
CA LEU A 93 8.17 -1.79 -13.67
C LEU A 93 9.66 -1.62 -13.38
#